data_AF-A0A6J7AV02-F1
#
_entry.id   AF-A0A6J7AV02-F1
#
_cell.length_a   1.000
_cell.length_b   1.000
_cell.length_c   1.000
_cell.angle_alpha   90.00
_cell.angle_beta   90.00
_cell.angle_gamma   90.00
#
_symmetry.space_group_name_H-M   'P 1'
#
loop_
_entity.id
_entity.type
_entity.pdbx_description
1 polymer ?
#
loop_
_entity_poly.entity_id
_entity_poly.type
_entity_poly.pdbx_seq_one_letter_code
_entity_poly.pdbx_strand_id
1 'polypeptide(L)'
;MSVASTKAFYAQIAAGFLLAVAISDVVQGPDVSGSRQALLRALRDLPDAMAATLEARPAIAAAARRHAPSRRYWAVVGNGTNYIAAKELRIKLSELCYKSIAHDATEDKKHIDLSSEPMILVCAAGLVGSTADDVAKEVAIYRAHKAAPIVIINEGEKRFSAAMDAISVPPVHQRLAFVLSTVVGHLFGYEAARAIDAQARPLREIRSAIESATAASPLASGEKLLAGLRPVFERQASVFFDSLRTGAFNGHLEASTAVRLAATLRYGLEQVPLESYQVEFGRIGTPSVVLDDLVSATTLAIEELTRPIDAIKHQAKTVTVGISRSDETLLQSALAKAVIEAGTPRDRLTYRTLRTLADLDAAVVETRGFIRYRVEGLEDDDTATALVVDRGGISRSLPSRTDRDPTLRGSKRKVALEKLVYVAVGYDGRSIILVPEVKDNQPTGITLLQVKFHDYLRPAVMRGVLQGYRERYAALRDMVTETEPTFREDLLGDLDVLELLTLPVVELAARWRSETPDAMS
;
A
#
# COMPACT_ATOMS: atom_id res chain seq x y z
N MET A 1 2.65 -9.36 8.19
CA MET A 1 4.07 -9.12 7.86
C MET A 1 4.39 -7.68 8.21
N SER A 2 5.32 -7.42 9.15
CA SER A 2 5.74 -6.06 9.51
C SER A 2 6.81 -5.57 8.52
N VAL A 3 6.69 -4.31 8.11
CA VAL A 3 7.48 -3.69 7.04
C VAL A 3 8.85 -3.22 7.53
N ALA A 4 8.96 -2.81 8.79
CA ALA A 4 10.20 -2.33 9.38
C ALA A 4 11.04 -3.51 9.89
N SER A 5 12.23 -3.73 9.32
CA SER A 5 13.20 -4.67 9.89
C SER A 5 13.58 -4.24 11.31
N THR A 6 13.40 -5.13 12.29
CA THR A 6 13.80 -4.93 13.70
C THR A 6 14.68 -6.08 14.16
N LYS A 7 14.13 -7.29 14.27
CA LYS A 7 14.87 -8.51 14.70
C LYS A 7 16.11 -8.83 13.86
N ALA A 8 16.07 -8.56 12.55
CA ALA A 8 17.21 -8.84 11.69
C ALA A 8 18.39 -7.88 11.95
N PHE A 9 18.12 -6.62 12.31
CA PHE A 9 19.16 -5.67 12.74
C PHE A 9 19.89 -6.20 13.98
N TYR A 10 19.16 -6.64 15.01
CA TYR A 10 19.76 -7.20 16.22
C TYR A 10 20.57 -8.48 15.94
N ALA A 11 20.05 -9.38 15.11
CA ALA A 11 20.76 -10.59 14.72
C ALA A 11 22.06 -10.29 13.94
N GLN A 12 22.04 -9.29 13.05
CA GLN A 12 23.22 -8.84 12.31
C GLN A 12 24.28 -8.24 13.22
N ILE A 13 23.89 -7.49 14.25
CA ILE A 13 24.83 -7.00 15.27
C ILE A 13 25.49 -8.18 15.99
N ALA A 14 24.71 -9.13 16.47
CA ALA A 14 25.24 -10.30 17.18
C ALA A 14 26.21 -11.11 16.29
N ALA A 15 25.81 -11.40 15.06
CA ALA A 15 26.65 -12.09 14.08
C ALA A 15 27.95 -11.30 13.78
N GLY A 16 27.85 -9.98 13.65
CA GLY A 16 29.01 -9.10 13.41
C GLY A 16 30.01 -9.13 14.58
N PHE A 17 29.52 -9.10 15.82
CA PHE A 17 30.40 -9.24 16.99
C PHE A 17 31.07 -10.61 17.07
N LEU A 18 30.34 -11.70 16.81
CA LEU A 18 30.90 -13.06 16.79
C LEU A 18 31.97 -13.21 15.70
N LEU A 19 31.71 -12.68 14.50
CA LEU A 19 32.68 -12.67 13.41
C LEU A 19 33.93 -11.85 13.77
N ALA A 20 33.76 -10.68 14.37
CA ALA A 20 34.90 -9.84 14.80
C ALA A 20 35.76 -10.55 15.85
N VAL A 21 35.13 -11.30 16.78
CA VAL A 21 35.85 -12.12 17.74
C VAL A 21 36.63 -13.24 17.04
N ALA A 22 36.01 -13.98 16.12
CA ALA A 22 36.68 -15.04 15.38
C ALA A 22 37.87 -14.52 14.55
N ILE A 23 37.75 -13.35 13.91
CA ILE A 23 38.86 -12.71 13.19
C ILE A 23 39.98 -12.33 14.18
N SER A 24 39.62 -11.77 15.34
CA SER A 24 40.59 -11.40 16.38
C SER A 24 41.34 -12.63 16.94
N ASP A 25 40.67 -13.78 17.09
CA ASP A 25 41.31 -15.04 17.49
C ASP A 25 42.41 -15.45 16.49
N VAL A 26 42.14 -15.32 15.20
CA VAL A 26 43.09 -15.67 14.12
C VAL A 26 44.26 -14.69 14.04
N VAL A 27 44.00 -13.38 14.17
CA VAL A 27 45.01 -12.35 13.92
C VAL A 27 45.86 -12.04 15.15
N GLN A 28 45.27 -12.04 16.35
CA GLN A 28 45.93 -11.60 17.59
C GLN A 28 46.21 -12.74 18.57
N GLY A 29 45.65 -13.94 18.32
CA GLY A 29 45.76 -15.06 19.25
C GLY A 29 44.84 -14.95 20.47
N PRO A 30 45.09 -15.76 21.52
CA PRO A 30 44.23 -15.84 22.70
C PRO A 30 44.22 -14.54 23.51
N ASP A 31 43.03 -14.14 23.97
CA ASP A 31 42.86 -12.93 24.78
C ASP A 31 43.33 -13.14 26.23
N VAL A 32 44.46 -12.53 26.58
CA VAL A 32 45.04 -12.55 27.93
C VAL A 32 44.31 -11.59 28.88
N SER A 33 43.62 -10.56 28.37
CA SER A 33 42.96 -9.53 29.18
C SER A 33 41.59 -9.95 29.73
N GLY A 34 41.00 -11.02 29.19
CA GLY A 34 39.63 -11.45 29.51
C GLY A 34 38.52 -10.55 28.95
N SER A 35 38.87 -9.45 28.28
CA SER A 35 37.91 -8.50 27.68
C SER A 35 37.01 -9.16 26.63
N ARG A 36 37.55 -10.08 25.83
CA ARG A 36 36.82 -10.86 24.82
C ARG A 36 35.80 -11.76 25.47
N GLN A 37 36.18 -12.47 26.54
CA GLN A 37 35.25 -13.35 27.24
C GLN A 37 34.16 -12.56 27.98
N ALA A 38 34.48 -11.39 28.53
CA ALA A 38 33.48 -10.48 29.08
C ALA A 38 32.48 -10.01 28.01
N LEU A 39 32.94 -9.65 26.81
CA LEU A 39 32.07 -9.27 25.69
C LEU A 39 31.18 -10.43 25.22
N LEU A 40 31.72 -11.65 25.10
CA LEU A 40 30.95 -12.83 24.71
C LEU A 40 29.86 -13.19 25.74
N ARG A 41 30.18 -13.10 27.04
CA ARG A 41 29.18 -13.26 28.11
C ARG A 41 28.11 -12.18 27.99
N ALA A 42 28.50 -10.92 27.83
CA ALA A 42 27.56 -9.83 27.66
C ALA A 42 26.67 -9.99 26.42
N LEU A 43 27.20 -10.56 25.32
CA LEU A 43 26.40 -10.84 24.12
C LEU A 43 25.38 -11.96 24.37
N ARG A 44 25.76 -12.99 25.13
CA ARG A 44 24.86 -14.06 25.56
C ARG A 44 23.75 -13.55 26.47
N ASP A 45 24.07 -12.61 27.37
CA ASP A 45 23.14 -12.07 28.37
C ASP A 45 22.30 -10.88 27.82
N LEU A 46 22.67 -10.35 26.64
CA LEU A 46 21.99 -9.21 26.00
C LEU A 46 20.48 -9.42 25.77
N PRO A 47 19.97 -10.60 25.35
CA PRO A 47 18.54 -10.83 25.20
C PRO A 47 17.73 -10.58 26.47
N ASP A 48 18.26 -10.90 27.65
CA ASP A 48 17.59 -10.67 28.93
C ASP A 48 17.50 -9.16 29.23
N ALA A 49 18.58 -8.41 28.94
CA ALA A 49 18.57 -6.96 29.06
C ALA A 49 17.61 -6.29 28.06
N MET A 50 17.48 -6.85 26.86
CA MET A 50 16.47 -6.41 25.88
C MET A 50 15.06 -6.69 26.40
N ALA A 51 14.79 -7.85 26.99
CA ALA A 51 13.50 -8.18 27.59
C ALA A 51 13.15 -7.21 28.73
N ALA A 52 14.08 -6.93 29.64
CA ALA A 52 13.90 -5.93 30.69
C ALA A 52 13.63 -4.53 30.12
N THR A 53 14.29 -4.16 29.02
CA THR A 53 14.04 -2.88 28.32
C THR A 53 12.64 -2.83 27.70
N LEU A 54 12.11 -3.95 27.21
CA LEU A 54 10.75 -4.01 26.66
C LEU A 54 9.67 -3.76 27.73
N GLU A 55 9.93 -4.13 28.99
CA GLU A 55 9.03 -3.83 30.12
C GLU A 55 8.90 -2.32 30.38
N ALA A 56 9.86 -1.50 29.94
CA ALA A 56 9.78 -0.03 30.01
C ALA A 56 8.82 0.58 28.97
N ARG A 57 8.15 -0.23 28.14
CA ARG A 57 7.21 0.24 27.11
C ARG A 57 6.17 1.25 27.61
N PRO A 58 5.53 1.13 28.80
CA PRO A 58 4.58 2.13 29.28
C PRO A 58 5.19 3.53 29.42
N ALA A 59 6.41 3.62 29.95
CA ALA A 59 7.15 4.89 30.08
C ALA A 59 7.54 5.45 28.71
N ILE A 60 8.04 4.59 27.82
CA ILE A 60 8.37 4.95 26.43
C ILE A 60 7.13 5.49 25.70
N ALA A 61 5.99 4.82 25.86
CA ALA A 61 4.73 5.22 25.25
C ALA A 61 4.22 6.55 25.80
N ALA A 62 4.40 6.81 27.10
CA ALA A 62 4.05 8.08 27.72
C ALA A 62 4.89 9.23 27.16
N ALA A 63 6.21 9.06 27.02
CA ALA A 63 7.10 10.04 26.40
C ALA A 63 6.72 10.30 24.93
N ALA A 64 6.50 9.23 24.15
CA ALA A 64 6.09 9.33 22.76
C ALA A 64 4.77 10.11 22.59
N ARG A 65 3.73 9.76 23.35
CA ARG A 65 2.44 10.47 23.31
C ARG A 65 2.55 11.94 23.70
N ARG A 66 3.40 12.26 24.68
CA ARG A 66 3.60 13.63 25.15
C ARG A 66 4.32 14.51 24.14
N HIS A 67 5.30 13.93 23.43
CA HIS A 67 6.25 14.73 22.67
C HIS A 67 6.08 14.69 21.15
N ALA A 68 5.64 13.57 20.59
CA ALA A 68 5.58 13.35 19.15
C ALA A 68 4.46 14.13 18.43
N PRO A 69 3.20 14.18 18.91
CA PRO A 69 2.10 14.77 18.14
C PRO A 69 2.27 16.26 17.82
N SER A 70 2.67 17.06 18.81
CA SER A 70 2.73 18.53 18.67
C SER A 70 3.99 19.05 17.98
N ARG A 71 4.97 18.20 17.66
CA ARG A 71 6.28 18.64 17.16
C ARG A 71 6.47 18.33 15.68
N ARG A 72 6.78 19.38 14.91
CA ARG A 72 6.99 19.30 13.47
C ARG A 72 8.36 18.74 13.10
N TYR A 73 9.43 19.19 13.78
CA TYR A 73 10.82 18.84 13.46
C TYR A 73 11.37 17.85 14.48
N TRP A 74 11.98 16.77 13.99
CA TRP A 74 12.48 15.67 14.80
C TRP A 74 13.92 15.35 14.40
N ALA A 75 14.76 15.05 15.37
CA ALA A 75 16.13 14.60 15.18
C ALA A 75 16.46 13.42 16.11
N VAL A 76 17.45 12.63 15.71
CA VAL A 76 18.04 11.59 16.55
C VAL A 76 19.54 11.82 16.62
N VAL A 77 20.10 11.81 17.82
CA VAL A 77 21.54 12.01 18.03
C VAL A 77 22.15 10.88 18.85
N GLY A 78 23.45 10.66 18.67
CA GLY A 78 24.20 9.69 19.47
C GLY A 78 25.68 9.73 19.15
N ASN A 79 26.51 9.32 20.12
CA ASN A 79 27.97 9.40 20.04
C ASN A 79 28.61 8.01 20.06
N GLY A 80 29.76 7.85 19.38
CA GLY A 80 30.44 6.56 19.30
C GLY A 80 29.52 5.45 18.77
N THR A 81 29.36 4.36 19.50
CA THR A 81 28.45 3.27 19.10
C THR A 81 26.97 3.68 19.11
N ASN A 82 26.58 4.67 19.92
CA ASN A 82 25.21 5.22 19.89
C ASN A 82 24.89 5.97 18.59
N TYR A 83 25.89 6.37 17.81
CA TYR A 83 25.68 6.92 16.46
C TYR A 83 25.06 5.87 15.51
N ILE A 84 25.37 4.58 15.71
CA ILE A 84 24.77 3.46 14.96
C ILE A 84 23.28 3.34 15.31
N ALA A 85 22.96 3.40 16.61
CA ALA A 85 21.56 3.41 17.07
C ALA A 85 20.82 4.60 16.46
N ALA A 86 21.40 5.80 16.51
CA ALA A 86 20.77 6.99 15.97
C ALA A 86 20.48 6.89 14.46
N LYS A 87 21.39 6.31 13.66
CA LYS A 87 21.17 6.01 12.23
C LYS A 87 19.99 5.08 11.99
N GLU A 88 19.95 3.97 12.71
CA GLU A 88 18.87 2.99 12.61
C GLU A 88 17.53 3.60 13.01
N LEU A 89 17.49 4.31 14.13
CA LEU A 89 16.27 4.96 14.63
C LEU A 89 15.76 6.04 13.70
N ARG A 90 16.65 6.81 13.06
CA ARG A 90 16.26 7.78 12.04
C ARG A 90 15.51 7.11 10.89
N ILE A 91 15.97 5.94 10.44
CA ILE A 91 15.27 5.16 9.39
C ILE A 91 13.90 4.72 9.92
N LYS A 92 13.85 4.10 11.10
CA LYS A 92 12.60 3.53 11.65
C LYS A 92 11.54 4.56 11.96
N LEU A 93 11.93 5.68 12.56
CA LEU A 93 11.01 6.77 12.83
C LEU A 93 10.51 7.40 11.52
N SER A 94 11.35 7.50 10.49
CA SER A 94 10.92 7.99 9.17
C SER A 94 9.91 7.05 8.53
N GLU A 95 10.17 5.73 8.58
CA GLU A 95 9.28 4.68 8.05
C GLU A 95 7.94 4.63 8.79
N LEU A 96 7.94 4.75 10.12
CA LEU A 96 6.73 4.58 10.94
C LEU A 96 5.91 5.86 11.07
N CYS A 97 6.56 7.03 11.15
CA CYS A 97 5.91 8.30 11.43
C CYS A 97 5.74 9.20 10.21
N TYR A 98 6.27 8.79 9.04
CA TYR A 98 6.19 9.52 7.76
C TYR A 98 6.75 10.94 7.85
N LYS A 99 7.93 11.05 8.47
CA LYS A 99 8.67 12.31 8.59
C LYS A 99 10.07 12.16 8.02
N SER A 100 10.60 13.23 7.45
CA SER A 100 12.05 13.34 7.28
C SER A 100 12.67 13.64 8.64
N ILE A 101 13.54 12.74 9.10
CA ILE A 101 14.17 12.85 10.41
C ILE A 101 15.67 13.03 10.20
N ALA A 102 16.21 14.05 10.86
CA ALA A 102 17.64 14.34 10.88
C ALA A 102 18.37 13.36 11.81
N HIS A 103 19.62 13.08 11.47
CA HIS A 103 20.50 12.26 12.28
C HIS A 103 21.88 12.90 12.32
N ASP A 104 22.37 13.17 13.53
CA ASP A 104 23.60 13.91 13.77
C ASP A 104 24.41 13.26 14.90
N ALA A 105 25.71 13.60 14.98
CA ALA A 105 26.44 13.42 16.23
C ALA A 105 25.88 14.40 17.28
N THR A 106 25.99 14.07 18.56
CA THR A 106 25.40 14.92 19.61
C THR A 106 26.08 16.28 19.63
N GLU A 107 27.40 16.33 19.57
CA GLU A 107 28.15 17.60 19.56
C GLU A 107 27.85 18.49 18.35
N ASP A 108 27.51 17.90 17.20
CA ASP A 108 27.31 18.64 15.95
C ASP A 108 25.93 19.27 15.84
N LYS A 109 24.92 18.70 16.50
CA LYS A 109 23.50 19.12 16.38
C LYS A 109 23.28 20.60 16.65
N LYS A 110 24.07 21.20 17.54
CA LYS A 110 23.99 22.64 17.87
C LYS A 110 24.36 23.56 16.70
N HIS A 111 25.08 23.06 15.70
CA HIS A 111 25.55 23.81 14.53
C HIS A 111 24.67 23.67 13.29
N ILE A 112 23.64 22.81 13.32
CA ILE A 112 22.87 22.44 12.13
C ILE A 112 21.50 23.12 12.11
N ASP A 113 20.57 22.65 12.95
CA ASP A 113 19.16 23.05 12.92
C ASP A 113 18.56 23.18 14.33
N LEU A 114 19.38 23.63 15.30
CA LEU A 114 18.93 23.77 16.69
C LEU A 114 17.80 24.80 16.85
N SER A 115 17.72 25.79 15.95
CA SER A 115 16.67 26.81 15.93
C SER A 115 15.29 26.29 15.49
N SER A 116 15.18 25.03 15.04
CA SER A 116 13.90 24.44 14.64
C SER A 116 13.03 23.96 15.82
N GLU A 117 13.48 24.19 17.05
CA GLU A 117 12.85 23.72 18.30
C GLU A 117 12.46 22.22 18.25
N PRO A 118 13.35 21.32 17.79
CA PRO A 118 12.95 19.96 17.44
C PRO A 118 12.70 19.09 18.67
N MET A 119 11.95 18.00 18.48
CA MET A 119 12.06 16.83 19.35
C MET A 119 13.40 16.14 19.06
N ILE A 120 14.21 15.88 20.07
CA ILE A 120 15.52 15.22 19.88
C ILE A 120 15.54 13.94 20.70
N LEU A 121 15.59 12.79 20.04
CA LEU A 121 15.84 11.52 20.71
C LEU A 121 17.35 11.32 20.85
N VAL A 122 17.84 11.24 22.08
CA VAL A 122 19.27 11.19 22.41
C VAL A 122 19.65 9.78 22.86
N CYS A 123 20.46 9.10 22.05
CA CYS A 123 21.00 7.79 22.37
C CYS A 123 22.24 7.94 23.28
N ALA A 124 22.09 7.70 24.59
CA ALA A 124 23.14 7.88 25.59
C ALA A 124 23.35 6.63 26.49
N ALA A 125 22.75 5.48 26.15
CA ALA A 125 22.96 4.26 26.91
C ALA A 125 24.45 3.83 26.87
N GLY A 126 24.96 3.37 28.01
CA GLY A 126 26.35 2.94 28.16
C GLY A 126 27.41 4.04 28.24
N LEU A 127 27.03 5.32 28.19
CA LEU A 127 27.99 6.41 28.38
C LEU A 127 28.46 6.48 29.84
N VAL A 128 29.75 6.72 30.04
CA VAL A 128 30.38 6.83 31.36
C VAL A 128 31.40 7.97 31.37
N GLY A 129 31.82 8.39 32.56
CA GLY A 129 32.88 9.39 32.74
C GLY A 129 32.59 10.71 32.02
N SER A 130 33.66 11.34 31.51
CA SER A 130 33.60 12.66 30.85
C SER A 130 32.70 12.69 29.63
N THR A 131 32.59 11.60 28.86
CA THR A 131 31.71 11.55 27.69
C THR A 131 30.24 11.72 28.07
N ALA A 132 29.80 11.11 29.19
CA ALA A 132 28.44 11.32 29.68
C ALA A 132 28.23 12.76 30.18
N ASP A 133 29.24 13.38 30.78
CA ASP A 133 29.18 14.77 31.23
C ASP A 133 29.06 15.74 30.05
N ASP A 134 29.80 15.49 28.97
CA ASP A 134 29.76 16.33 27.77
C ASP A 134 28.43 16.19 27.01
N VAL A 135 27.90 14.97 26.85
CA VAL A 135 26.56 14.76 26.26
C VAL A 135 25.48 15.40 27.14
N ALA A 136 25.60 15.37 28.47
CA ALA A 136 24.66 16.05 29.36
C ALA A 136 24.68 17.58 29.18
N LYS A 137 25.86 18.18 28.95
CA LYS A 137 25.96 19.61 28.60
C LYS A 137 25.28 19.91 27.26
N GLU A 138 25.47 19.07 26.25
CA GLU A 138 24.78 19.24 24.95
C GLU A 138 23.26 19.15 25.11
N VAL A 139 22.75 18.22 25.92
CA VAL A 139 21.31 18.13 26.26
C VAL A 139 20.80 19.41 26.92
N ALA A 140 21.59 20.03 27.80
CA ALA A 140 21.25 21.31 28.41
C ALA A 140 21.22 22.45 27.40
N ILE A 141 22.15 22.47 26.44
CA ILE A 141 22.14 23.42 25.31
C ILE A 141 20.87 23.23 24.48
N TYR A 142 20.50 21.99 24.15
CA TYR A 142 19.26 21.73 23.41
C TYR A 142 18.04 22.28 24.13
N ARG A 143 17.94 22.02 25.43
CA ARG A 143 16.85 22.48 26.28
C ARG A 143 16.77 24.00 26.33
N ALA A 144 17.91 24.68 26.44
CA ALA A 144 18.00 26.15 26.45
C ALA A 144 17.49 26.77 25.13
N HIS A 145 17.67 26.08 24.01
CA HIS A 145 17.13 26.46 22.69
C HIS A 145 15.71 25.91 22.43
N LYS A 146 14.95 25.60 23.49
CA LYS A 146 13.55 25.15 23.46
C LYS A 146 13.30 23.82 22.74
N ALA A 147 14.34 23.08 22.37
CA ALA A 147 14.17 21.71 21.90
C ALA A 147 13.60 20.82 23.02
N ALA A 148 13.08 19.66 22.63
CA ALA A 148 12.61 18.64 23.56
C ALA A 148 13.53 17.41 23.53
N PRO A 149 14.63 17.42 24.29
CA PRO A 149 15.51 16.26 24.39
C PRO A 149 14.85 15.14 25.21
N ILE A 150 14.71 13.97 24.60
CA ILE A 150 14.28 12.72 25.23
C ILE A 150 15.50 11.81 25.26
N VAL A 151 16.01 11.49 26.44
CA VAL A 151 17.33 10.85 26.58
C VAL A 151 17.19 9.41 27.01
N ILE A 152 17.88 8.51 26.33
CA ILE A 152 17.96 7.09 26.68
C ILE A 152 19.25 6.87 27.45
N ILE A 153 19.15 6.49 28.72
CA ILE A 153 20.28 6.46 29.68
C ILE A 153 20.31 5.15 30.46
N ASN A 154 21.44 4.82 31.07
CA ASN A 154 21.49 3.71 32.01
C ASN A 154 20.65 4.01 33.27
N GLU A 155 20.10 2.97 33.88
CA GLU A 155 19.51 3.06 35.22
C GLU A 155 20.49 3.68 36.23
N GLY A 156 19.95 4.52 37.12
CA GLY A 156 20.73 5.22 38.14
C GLY A 156 21.47 6.47 37.67
N GLU A 157 21.47 6.76 36.36
CA GLU A 157 22.07 7.97 35.81
C GLU A 157 21.26 9.23 36.18
N LYS A 158 21.95 10.29 36.61
CA LYS A 158 21.35 11.54 37.12
C LYS A 158 21.84 12.80 36.42
N ARG A 159 22.86 12.71 35.57
CA ARG A 159 23.50 13.87 34.92
C ARG A 159 22.60 14.57 33.89
N PHE A 160 21.62 13.86 33.33
CA PHE A 160 20.74 14.36 32.28
C PHE A 160 19.49 15.09 32.82
N SER A 161 19.63 15.92 33.85
CA SER A 161 18.50 16.65 34.48
C SER A 161 17.82 17.67 33.56
N ALA A 162 18.51 18.14 32.51
CA ALA A 162 17.96 19.03 31.50
C ALA A 162 17.10 18.32 30.44
N ALA A 163 17.07 16.98 30.44
CA ALA A 163 16.19 16.21 29.58
C ALA A 163 14.71 16.55 29.85
N MET A 164 13.88 16.55 28.81
CA MET A 164 12.44 16.66 28.96
C MET A 164 11.81 15.38 29.49
N ASP A 165 12.33 14.25 29.02
CA ASP A 165 12.01 12.92 29.49
C ASP A 165 13.30 12.08 29.45
N ALA A 166 13.44 11.17 30.41
CA ALA A 166 14.54 10.22 30.48
C ALA A 166 13.99 8.80 30.50
N ILE A 167 14.51 7.94 29.61
CA ILE A 167 14.15 6.54 29.52
C ILE A 167 15.35 5.72 30.00
N SER A 168 15.19 5.07 31.15
CA SER A 168 16.24 4.24 31.72
C SER A 168 16.24 2.83 31.11
N VAL A 169 17.45 2.31 30.87
CA VAL A 169 17.68 0.93 30.44
C VAL A 169 18.71 0.24 31.36
N PRO A 170 18.67 -1.10 31.51
CA PRO A 170 19.64 -1.81 32.31
C PRO A 170 21.08 -1.56 31.85
N PRO A 171 22.05 -1.46 32.76
CA PRO A 171 23.45 -1.33 32.38
C PRO A 171 23.95 -2.62 31.74
N VAL A 172 24.52 -2.52 30.55
CA VAL A 172 25.18 -3.63 29.84
C VAL A 172 26.60 -3.24 29.45
N HIS A 173 27.35 -4.18 28.90
CA HIS A 173 28.70 -3.92 28.38
C HIS A 173 28.68 -2.74 27.38
N GLN A 174 29.59 -1.78 27.55
CA GLN A 174 29.58 -0.49 26.83
C GLN A 174 29.54 -0.65 25.30
N ARG A 175 30.26 -1.64 24.75
CA ARG A 175 30.24 -1.93 23.30
C ARG A 175 28.88 -2.39 22.77
N LEU A 176 27.97 -2.87 23.63
CA LEU A 176 26.65 -3.39 23.29
C LEU A 176 25.51 -2.45 23.72
N ALA A 177 25.77 -1.45 24.56
CA ALA A 177 24.72 -0.61 25.14
C ALA A 177 23.85 0.14 24.12
N PHE A 178 24.41 0.48 22.96
CA PHE A 178 23.66 1.10 21.86
C PHE A 178 22.52 0.22 21.33
N VAL A 179 22.58 -1.10 21.55
CA VAL A 179 21.48 -2.02 21.23
C VAL A 179 20.23 -1.66 22.04
N LEU A 180 20.38 -1.34 23.33
CA LEU A 180 19.25 -0.95 24.17
C LEU A 180 18.69 0.43 23.78
N SER A 181 19.55 1.37 23.39
CA SER A 181 19.10 2.63 22.75
C SER A 181 18.22 2.34 21.53
N THR A 182 18.60 1.35 20.72
CA THR A 182 17.83 0.97 19.54
C THR A 182 16.49 0.31 19.90
N VAL A 183 16.45 -0.56 20.91
CA VAL A 183 15.19 -1.18 21.39
C VAL A 183 14.21 -0.11 21.85
N VAL A 184 14.67 0.83 22.68
CA VAL A 184 13.85 1.95 23.13
C VAL A 184 13.35 2.77 21.96
N GLY A 185 14.20 3.12 21.00
CA GLY A 185 13.79 3.94 19.87
C GLY A 185 12.85 3.21 18.89
N HIS A 186 12.97 1.89 18.72
CA HIS A 186 11.99 1.08 17.98
C HIS A 186 10.62 1.14 18.64
N LEU A 187 10.54 0.96 19.97
CA LEU A 187 9.30 1.09 20.73
C LEU A 187 8.76 2.52 20.71
N PHE A 188 9.64 3.52 20.84
CA PHE A 188 9.26 4.92 20.77
C PHE A 188 8.63 5.25 19.42
N GLY A 189 9.23 4.81 18.32
CA GLY A 189 8.68 5.04 16.99
C GLY A 189 7.34 4.37 16.76
N TYR A 190 7.16 3.16 17.29
CA TYR A 190 5.87 2.47 17.27
C TYR A 190 4.80 3.24 18.04
N GLU A 191 5.08 3.65 19.28
CA GLU A 191 4.11 4.37 20.11
C GLU A 191 3.87 5.81 19.63
N ALA A 192 4.87 6.44 19.02
CA ALA A 192 4.74 7.75 18.38
C ALA A 192 3.80 7.66 17.17
N ALA A 193 3.98 6.66 16.30
CA ALA A 193 3.08 6.43 15.17
C ALA A 193 1.65 6.16 15.64
N ARG A 194 1.45 5.39 16.72
CA ARG A 194 0.11 5.16 17.31
C ARG A 194 -0.50 6.44 17.86
N ALA A 195 0.30 7.28 18.50
CA ALA A 195 -0.15 8.55 19.05
C ALA A 195 -0.63 9.49 17.93
N ILE A 196 0.07 9.51 16.80
CA ILE A 196 -0.29 10.30 15.61
C ILE A 196 -1.56 9.75 14.97
N ASP A 197 -1.65 8.45 14.73
CA ASP A 197 -2.84 7.82 14.14
C ASP A 197 -4.11 8.06 14.98
N ALA A 198 -3.97 8.02 16.31
CA ALA A 198 -5.07 8.27 17.23
C ALA A 198 -5.69 9.66 17.07
N GLN A 199 -4.95 10.65 16.56
CA GLN A 199 -5.46 12.00 16.30
C GLN A 199 -6.51 12.03 15.18
N ALA A 200 -6.51 11.03 14.29
CA ALA A 200 -7.49 10.91 13.21
C ALA A 200 -8.85 10.38 13.70
N ARG A 201 -8.93 9.85 14.93
CA ARG A 201 -10.15 9.17 15.42
C ARG A 201 -11.40 10.05 15.37
N PRO A 202 -11.42 11.30 15.90
CA PRO A 202 -12.62 12.14 15.82
C PRO A 202 -13.10 12.37 14.38
N LEU A 203 -12.15 12.45 13.44
CA LEU A 203 -12.43 12.69 12.02
C LEU A 203 -13.03 11.44 11.34
N ARG A 204 -12.55 10.25 11.72
CA ARG A 204 -13.13 8.97 11.27
C ARG A 204 -14.58 8.82 11.76
N GLU A 205 -14.87 9.20 13.00
CA GLU A 205 -16.24 9.18 13.55
C GLU A 205 -17.17 10.12 12.78
N ILE A 206 -16.72 11.35 12.46
CA ILE A 206 -17.48 12.30 11.63
C ILE A 206 -17.77 11.69 10.25
N ARG A 207 -16.73 11.20 9.56
CA ARG A 207 -16.88 10.65 8.20
C ARG A 207 -17.80 9.44 8.18
N SER A 208 -17.60 8.50 9.11
CA SER A 208 -18.42 7.29 9.24
C SER A 208 -19.88 7.62 9.53
N ALA A 209 -20.14 8.67 10.33
CA ALA A 209 -21.51 9.10 10.60
C ALA A 209 -22.19 9.66 9.35
N ILE A 210 -21.49 10.49 8.57
CA ILE A 210 -22.01 11.03 7.30
C ILE A 210 -22.29 9.88 6.31
N GLU A 211 -21.34 8.98 6.10
CA GLU A 211 -21.49 7.82 5.22
C GLU A 211 -22.68 6.93 5.63
N SER A 212 -22.83 6.65 6.93
CA SER A 212 -23.93 5.83 7.45
C SER A 212 -25.28 6.51 7.28
N ALA A 213 -25.37 7.81 7.56
CA ALA A 213 -26.62 8.57 7.42
C ALA A 213 -27.07 8.66 5.95
N THR A 214 -26.13 8.90 5.03
CA THR A 214 -26.41 8.92 3.59
C THR A 214 -26.83 7.54 3.07
N ALA A 215 -26.19 6.46 3.55
CA ALA A 215 -26.56 5.10 3.17
C ALA A 215 -27.93 4.67 3.71
N ALA A 216 -28.26 5.07 4.94
CA ALA A 216 -29.54 4.74 5.58
C ALA A 216 -30.73 5.53 5.01
N SER A 217 -30.50 6.70 4.41
CA SER A 217 -31.55 7.51 3.80
C SER A 217 -31.06 8.21 2.53
N PRO A 218 -30.90 7.48 1.41
CA PRO A 218 -30.35 8.03 0.16
C PRO A 218 -31.16 9.17 -0.45
N LEU A 219 -32.46 9.24 -0.13
CA LEU A 219 -33.40 10.26 -0.64
C LEU A 219 -33.65 11.40 0.37
N ALA A 220 -32.97 11.41 1.53
CA ALA A 220 -33.14 12.49 2.51
C ALA A 220 -32.55 13.80 1.98
N SER A 221 -33.21 14.92 2.31
CA SER A 221 -32.62 16.24 2.04
C SER A 221 -31.36 16.43 2.88
N GLY A 222 -30.39 17.19 2.35
CA GLY A 222 -29.15 17.51 3.07
C GLY A 222 -29.41 18.19 4.42
N GLU A 223 -30.48 18.98 4.52
CA GLU A 223 -30.89 19.64 5.78
C GLU A 223 -31.29 18.62 6.85
N LYS A 224 -32.08 17.60 6.49
CA LYS A 224 -32.48 16.53 7.41
C LYS A 224 -31.28 15.69 7.84
N LEU A 225 -30.38 15.38 6.92
CA LEU A 225 -29.13 14.66 7.23
C LEU A 225 -28.25 15.48 8.18
N LEU A 226 -28.04 16.77 7.89
CA LEU A 226 -27.23 17.65 8.71
C LEU A 226 -27.79 17.80 10.13
N ALA A 227 -29.11 17.99 10.26
CA ALA A 227 -29.78 18.05 11.55
C ALA A 227 -29.58 16.77 12.38
N GLY A 228 -29.67 15.59 11.74
CA GLY A 228 -29.45 14.30 12.39
C GLY A 228 -27.99 14.05 12.81
N LEU A 229 -27.03 14.65 12.12
CA LEU A 229 -25.59 14.48 12.37
C LEU A 229 -25.03 15.45 13.43
N ARG A 230 -25.77 16.52 13.76
CA ARG A 230 -25.32 17.57 14.70
C ARG A 230 -24.77 17.03 16.03
N PRO A 231 -25.41 16.07 16.73
CA PRO A 231 -24.90 15.56 18.00
C PRO A 231 -23.52 14.89 17.88
N VAL A 232 -23.25 14.25 16.73
CA VAL A 232 -21.95 13.66 16.43
C VAL A 232 -20.93 14.75 16.15
N PHE A 233 -21.30 15.74 15.34
CA PHE A 233 -20.42 16.86 15.02
C PHE A 233 -20.03 17.65 16.27
N GLU A 234 -20.97 17.97 17.16
CA GLU A 234 -20.68 18.70 18.41
C GLU A 234 -19.62 17.99 19.25
N ARG A 235 -19.80 16.68 19.46
CA ARG A 235 -18.87 15.87 20.25
C ARG A 235 -17.48 15.83 19.63
N GLN A 236 -17.40 15.48 18.34
CA GLN A 236 -16.12 15.26 17.68
C GLN A 236 -15.40 16.57 17.33
N ALA A 237 -16.14 17.61 16.99
CA ALA A 237 -15.59 18.94 16.75
C ALA A 237 -15.01 19.54 18.03
N SER A 238 -15.62 19.31 19.21
CA SER A 238 -15.03 19.72 20.49
C SER A 238 -13.63 19.12 20.67
N VAL A 239 -13.48 17.81 20.44
CA VAL A 239 -12.16 17.14 20.54
C VAL A 239 -11.17 17.70 19.53
N PHE A 240 -11.61 17.97 18.30
CA PHE A 240 -10.79 18.56 17.25
C PHE A 240 -10.32 19.98 17.61
N PHE A 241 -11.23 20.87 18.01
CA PHE A 241 -10.89 22.25 18.37
C PHE A 241 -10.02 22.32 19.63
N ASP A 242 -10.22 21.44 20.61
CA ASP A 242 -9.36 21.34 21.79
C ASP A 242 -7.94 20.91 21.41
N SER A 243 -7.83 19.95 20.49
CA SER A 243 -6.55 19.47 19.95
C SER A 243 -5.82 20.55 19.13
N LEU A 244 -6.55 21.39 18.39
CA LEU A 244 -5.99 22.57 17.72
C LEU A 244 -5.46 23.59 18.73
N ARG A 245 -6.25 23.95 19.76
CA ARG A 245 -5.85 24.94 20.78
C ARG A 245 -4.63 24.52 21.57
N THR A 246 -4.48 23.22 21.84
CA THR A 246 -3.31 22.66 22.53
C THR A 246 -2.10 22.46 21.61
N GLY A 247 -2.23 22.74 20.31
CA GLY A 247 -1.18 22.54 19.31
C GLY A 247 -0.87 21.07 19.03
N ALA A 248 -1.74 20.14 19.41
CA ALA A 248 -1.52 18.70 19.22
C ALA A 248 -1.35 18.33 17.74
N PHE A 249 -2.00 19.07 16.83
CA PHE A 249 -1.93 18.83 15.39
C PHE A 249 -0.71 19.44 14.69
N ASN A 250 0.05 20.32 15.35
CA ASN A 250 1.13 21.10 14.73
C ASN A 250 2.24 20.23 14.10
N GLY A 251 2.37 18.97 14.53
CA GLY A 251 3.38 18.07 14.01
C GLY A 251 3.01 17.34 12.73
N HIS A 252 1.71 17.12 12.46
CA HIS A 252 1.26 16.10 11.49
C HIS A 252 0.01 16.44 10.69
N LEU A 253 -0.69 17.53 10.99
CA LEU A 253 -1.80 18.03 10.16
C LEU A 253 -1.34 19.31 9.46
N GLU A 254 -1.54 19.40 8.15
CA GLU A 254 -1.21 20.60 7.40
C GLU A 254 -2.10 21.78 7.82
N ALA A 255 -1.54 22.98 7.79
CA ALA A 255 -2.26 24.19 8.17
C ALA A 255 -3.47 24.46 7.26
N SER A 256 -3.32 24.23 5.95
CA SER A 256 -4.40 24.30 4.95
C SER A 256 -5.54 23.34 5.29
N THR A 257 -5.21 22.08 5.58
CA THR A 257 -6.17 21.03 5.94
C THR A 257 -6.87 21.35 7.26
N ALA A 258 -6.13 21.81 8.27
CA ALA A 258 -6.67 22.24 9.55
C ALA A 258 -7.64 23.42 9.41
N VAL A 259 -7.28 24.44 8.62
CA VAL A 259 -8.13 25.62 8.36
C VAL A 259 -9.40 25.22 7.62
N ARG A 260 -9.28 24.43 6.54
CA ARG A 260 -10.44 23.94 5.77
C ARG A 260 -11.39 23.17 6.66
N LEU A 261 -10.88 22.20 7.43
CA LEU A 261 -11.69 21.37 8.31
C LEU A 261 -12.36 22.20 9.42
N ALA A 262 -11.63 23.13 10.05
CA ALA A 262 -12.18 24.03 11.05
C ALA A 262 -13.32 24.90 10.49
N ALA A 263 -13.17 25.43 9.27
CA ALA A 263 -14.19 26.21 8.60
C ALA A 263 -15.42 25.37 8.28
N THR A 264 -15.26 24.24 7.58
CA THR A 264 -16.39 23.39 7.19
C THR A 264 -17.14 22.82 8.40
N LEU A 265 -16.44 22.51 9.52
CA LEU A 265 -17.09 22.11 10.77
C LEU A 265 -17.96 23.20 11.38
N ARG A 266 -17.57 24.47 11.28
CA ARG A 266 -18.39 25.59 11.78
C ARG A 266 -19.70 25.74 11.00
N TYR A 267 -19.67 25.54 9.68
CA TYR A 267 -20.89 25.47 8.88
C TYR A 267 -21.72 24.23 9.20
N GLY A 268 -21.07 23.06 9.39
CA GLY A 268 -21.76 21.82 9.77
C GLY A 268 -22.43 21.88 11.15
N LEU A 269 -21.90 22.70 12.05
CA LEU A 269 -22.48 23.00 13.37
C LEU A 269 -23.48 24.16 13.34
N GLU A 270 -23.72 24.77 12.17
CA GLU A 270 -24.55 25.97 11.99
C GLU A 270 -24.12 27.15 12.89
N GLN A 271 -22.83 27.25 13.17
CA GLN A 271 -22.25 28.41 13.88
C GLN A 271 -22.06 29.62 12.96
N VAL A 272 -22.08 29.37 11.64
CA VAL A 272 -21.89 30.38 10.60
C VAL A 272 -23.02 30.23 9.57
N PRO A 273 -23.65 31.33 9.12
CA PRO A 273 -24.71 31.30 8.11
C PRO A 273 -24.20 30.79 6.75
N LEU A 274 -24.97 29.94 6.07
CA LEU A 274 -24.60 29.34 4.77
C LEU A 274 -24.43 30.37 3.66
N GLU A 275 -25.04 31.54 3.79
CA GLU A 275 -24.89 32.68 2.88
C GLU A 275 -23.43 33.15 2.80
N SER A 276 -22.64 32.93 3.86
CA SER A 276 -21.21 33.27 3.90
C SER A 276 -20.33 32.22 3.21
N TYR A 277 -20.86 31.03 2.93
CA TYR A 277 -20.08 29.90 2.38
C TYR A 277 -19.43 30.23 1.03
N GLN A 278 -20.13 31.00 0.18
CA GLN A 278 -19.63 31.39 -1.14
C GLN A 278 -18.42 32.33 -1.04
N VAL A 279 -18.38 33.18 -0.02
CA VAL A 279 -17.24 34.08 0.20
C VAL A 279 -15.99 33.29 0.58
N GLU A 280 -16.16 32.23 1.37
CA GLU A 280 -15.05 31.44 1.90
C GLU A 280 -14.57 30.33 0.95
N PHE A 281 -15.49 29.67 0.24
CA PHE A 281 -15.20 28.51 -0.61
C PHE A 281 -15.47 28.72 -2.10
N GLY A 282 -15.95 29.90 -2.50
CA GLY A 282 -16.18 30.24 -3.92
C GLY A 282 -17.39 29.58 -4.58
N ARG A 283 -18.23 28.87 -3.81
CA ARG A 283 -19.44 28.19 -4.30
C ARG A 283 -20.61 28.31 -3.34
N ILE A 284 -21.84 28.20 -3.85
CA ILE A 284 -23.05 28.32 -3.04
C ILE A 284 -23.07 27.25 -1.94
N GLY A 285 -23.25 27.69 -0.69
CA GLY A 285 -23.40 26.79 0.45
C GLY A 285 -24.80 26.20 0.50
N THR A 286 -24.88 24.87 0.49
CA THR A 286 -26.10 24.13 0.82
C THR A 286 -25.74 23.07 1.87
N PRO A 287 -26.71 22.55 2.65
CA PRO A 287 -26.43 21.47 3.61
C PRO A 287 -25.71 20.27 2.97
N SER A 288 -26.10 19.88 1.75
CA SER A 288 -25.43 18.80 1.01
C SER A 288 -23.98 19.15 0.66
N VAL A 289 -23.71 20.38 0.19
CA VAL A 289 -22.35 20.85 -0.13
C VAL A 289 -21.46 20.84 1.11
N VAL A 290 -21.99 21.25 2.27
CA VAL A 290 -21.25 21.22 3.54
C VAL A 290 -20.90 19.78 3.94
N LEU A 291 -21.82 18.83 3.79
CA LEU A 291 -21.56 17.42 4.08
C LEU A 291 -20.50 16.84 3.13
N ASP A 292 -20.57 17.13 1.84
CA ASP A 292 -19.59 16.67 0.85
C ASP A 292 -18.19 17.27 1.12
N ASP A 293 -18.12 18.55 1.48
CA ASP A 293 -16.87 19.19 1.87
C ASP A 293 -16.31 18.65 3.19
N LEU A 294 -17.17 18.31 4.16
CA LEU A 294 -16.75 17.66 5.40
C LEU A 294 -16.16 16.28 5.12
N VAL A 295 -16.80 15.47 4.27
CA VAL A 295 -16.26 14.17 3.86
C VAL A 295 -14.91 14.35 3.17
N SER A 296 -14.80 15.33 2.27
CA SER A 296 -13.56 15.61 1.55
C SER A 296 -12.43 16.07 2.49
N ALA A 297 -12.72 17.03 3.38
CA ALA A 297 -11.75 17.58 4.32
C ALA A 297 -11.33 16.56 5.38
N THR A 298 -12.27 15.79 5.92
CA THR A 298 -11.96 14.72 6.87
C THR A 298 -11.16 13.60 6.21
N THR A 299 -11.44 13.25 4.95
CA THR A 299 -10.65 12.24 4.22
C THR A 299 -9.20 12.67 4.09
N LEU A 300 -8.94 13.90 3.61
CA LEU A 300 -7.58 14.42 3.50
C LEU A 300 -6.86 14.44 4.86
N ALA A 301 -7.52 14.95 5.91
CA ALA A 301 -6.97 14.99 7.25
C ALA A 301 -6.67 13.59 7.82
N ILE A 302 -7.55 12.61 7.57
CA ILE A 302 -7.33 11.22 7.96
C ILE A 302 -6.12 10.65 7.23
N GLU A 303 -5.94 10.94 5.95
CA GLU A 303 -4.77 10.48 5.17
C GLU A 303 -3.46 11.05 5.73
N GLU A 304 -3.41 12.34 6.07
CA GLU A 304 -2.24 12.99 6.69
C GLU A 304 -1.87 12.40 8.06
N LEU A 305 -2.88 12.03 8.86
CA LEU A 305 -2.69 11.54 10.23
C LEU A 305 -2.55 10.02 10.33
N THR A 306 -3.03 9.26 9.35
CA THR A 306 -3.03 7.79 9.44
C THR A 306 -1.60 7.25 9.44
N ARG A 307 -1.32 6.30 10.33
CA ARG A 307 -0.06 5.54 10.33
C ARG A 307 -0.38 4.05 10.20
N PRO A 308 -0.10 3.42 9.05
CA PRO A 308 -0.37 2.00 8.82
C PRO A 308 0.72 1.13 9.47
N ILE A 309 0.77 1.14 10.80
CA ILE A 309 1.83 0.50 11.59
C ILE A 309 1.84 -1.02 11.39
N ASP A 310 0.67 -1.61 11.18
CA ASP A 310 0.47 -3.06 11.02
C ASP A 310 0.17 -3.49 9.56
N ALA A 311 0.12 -2.54 8.61
CA ALA A 311 -0.23 -2.82 7.21
C ALA A 311 0.98 -2.67 6.26
N ILE A 312 1.05 -3.55 5.27
CA ILE A 312 2.08 -3.56 4.21
C ILE A 312 1.82 -2.46 3.16
N LYS A 313 1.37 -1.27 3.57
CA LYS A 313 1.04 -0.14 2.67
C LYS A 313 2.12 0.93 2.65
N HIS A 314 3.38 0.55 2.87
CA HIS A 314 4.48 1.48 2.74
C HIS A 314 4.86 1.63 1.26
N GLN A 315 4.42 2.73 0.63
CA GLN A 315 4.63 3.08 -0.79
C GLN A 315 6.06 2.79 -1.26
N ALA A 316 7.09 3.20 -0.51
CA ALA A 316 8.48 2.99 -0.93
C ALA A 316 8.90 1.52 -0.98
N LYS A 317 8.28 0.64 -0.18
CA LYS A 317 8.57 -0.80 -0.15
C LYS A 317 7.64 -1.61 -1.04
N THR A 318 6.48 -1.09 -1.40
CA THR A 318 5.70 -1.65 -2.50
C THR A 318 6.53 -1.68 -3.79
N VAL A 319 7.29 -0.59 -4.02
CA VAL A 319 8.23 -0.42 -5.15
C VAL A 319 9.54 -1.21 -4.95
N THR A 320 10.20 -1.13 -3.79
CA THR A 320 11.53 -1.76 -3.60
C THR A 320 11.50 -3.24 -3.22
N VAL A 321 10.43 -3.76 -2.61
CA VAL A 321 10.32 -5.16 -2.15
C VAL A 321 9.53 -6.02 -3.15
N GLY A 322 9.07 -5.43 -4.26
CA GLY A 322 8.49 -6.17 -5.38
C GLY A 322 7.14 -6.82 -5.09
N ILE A 323 6.37 -6.28 -4.15
CA ILE A 323 5.00 -6.73 -3.86
C ILE A 323 3.95 -6.09 -4.79
N SER A 324 4.32 -5.09 -5.61
CA SER A 324 3.52 -4.62 -6.75
C SER A 324 3.80 -5.40 -8.05
N ARG A 325 4.42 -6.59 -7.97
CA ARG A 325 4.80 -7.34 -9.18
C ARG A 325 3.63 -7.98 -9.91
N SER A 326 2.41 -8.04 -9.37
CA SER A 326 1.28 -8.58 -10.14
C SER A 326 0.90 -7.66 -11.31
N ASP A 327 0.73 -6.36 -11.06
CA ASP A 327 0.03 -5.52 -12.04
C ASP A 327 0.95 -5.09 -13.20
N GLU A 328 2.23 -4.86 -12.91
CA GLU A 328 3.23 -4.51 -13.93
C GLU A 328 3.62 -5.73 -14.79
N THR A 329 3.64 -6.95 -14.22
CA THR A 329 3.88 -8.17 -15.01
C THR A 329 2.72 -8.48 -15.95
N LEU A 330 1.48 -8.15 -15.56
CA LEU A 330 0.32 -8.26 -16.45
C LEU A 330 0.46 -7.36 -17.69
N LEU A 331 1.02 -6.15 -17.54
CA LEU A 331 1.32 -5.27 -18.69
C LEU A 331 2.52 -5.76 -19.51
N GLN A 332 3.34 -6.67 -18.97
CA GLN A 332 4.48 -7.25 -19.68
C GLN A 332 4.13 -8.49 -20.51
N SER A 333 2.91 -9.02 -20.37
CA SER A 333 2.37 -10.12 -21.19
C SER A 333 2.43 -9.78 -22.68
N ALA A 334 2.64 -10.78 -23.53
CA ALA A 334 2.78 -10.62 -24.97
C ALA A 334 1.48 -10.09 -25.60
N LEU A 335 0.31 -10.62 -25.21
CA LEU A 335 -0.97 -10.12 -25.68
C LEU A 335 -1.28 -8.72 -25.14
N ALA A 336 -0.96 -8.42 -23.88
CA ALA A 336 -1.16 -7.08 -23.33
C ALA A 336 -0.31 -6.03 -24.09
N LYS A 337 0.96 -6.36 -24.38
CA LYS A 337 1.82 -5.53 -25.23
C LYS A 337 1.24 -5.36 -26.63
N ALA A 338 0.78 -6.44 -27.27
CA ALA A 338 0.20 -6.38 -28.61
C ALA A 338 -1.05 -5.47 -28.66
N VAL A 339 -1.90 -5.48 -27.64
CA VAL A 339 -3.06 -4.58 -27.53
C VAL A 339 -2.62 -3.12 -27.37
N ILE A 340 -1.61 -2.85 -26.55
CA ILE A 340 -1.10 -1.48 -26.33
C ILE A 340 -0.41 -0.95 -27.59
N GLU A 341 0.40 -1.79 -28.26
CA GLU A 341 1.06 -1.47 -29.52
C GLU A 341 0.05 -1.26 -30.67
N ALA A 342 -1.11 -1.91 -30.60
CA ALA A 342 -2.25 -1.63 -31.48
C ALA A 342 -2.94 -0.27 -31.21
N GLY A 343 -2.44 0.51 -30.25
CA GLY A 343 -2.86 1.87 -29.96
C GLY A 343 -3.82 2.02 -28.78
N THR A 344 -4.13 0.94 -28.05
CA THR A 344 -5.04 0.97 -26.91
C THR A 344 -4.39 1.65 -25.70
N PRO A 345 -4.99 2.74 -25.16
CA PRO A 345 -4.44 3.41 -23.99
C PRO A 345 -4.51 2.51 -22.76
N ARG A 346 -3.49 2.60 -21.90
CA ARG A 346 -3.37 1.76 -20.69
C ARG A 346 -4.54 1.97 -19.71
N ASP A 347 -5.07 3.19 -19.62
CA ASP A 347 -6.23 3.53 -18.78
C ASP A 347 -7.56 2.95 -19.30
N ARG A 348 -7.56 2.27 -20.46
CA ARG A 348 -8.73 1.62 -21.06
C ARG A 348 -8.77 0.10 -20.87
N LEU A 349 -7.75 -0.47 -20.25
CA LEU A 349 -7.68 -1.90 -19.98
C LEU A 349 -7.98 -2.16 -18.50
N THR A 350 -9.09 -2.84 -18.22
CA THR A 350 -9.44 -3.20 -16.84
C THR A 350 -8.46 -4.25 -16.30
N TYR A 351 -8.30 -4.32 -14.98
CA TYR A 351 -7.49 -5.37 -14.33
C TYR A 351 -7.92 -6.78 -14.75
N ARG A 352 -9.23 -7.03 -14.86
CA ARG A 352 -9.79 -8.31 -15.31
C ARG A 352 -9.34 -8.62 -16.74
N THR A 353 -9.40 -7.63 -17.64
CA THR A 353 -8.93 -7.77 -19.02
C THR A 353 -7.45 -8.16 -19.07
N LEU A 354 -6.60 -7.43 -18.34
CA LEU A 354 -5.15 -7.68 -18.31
C LEU A 354 -4.82 -9.07 -17.77
N ARG A 355 -5.52 -9.51 -16.72
CA ARG A 355 -5.36 -10.87 -16.17
C ARG A 355 -5.74 -11.94 -17.18
N THR A 356 -6.90 -11.82 -17.84
CA THR A 356 -7.32 -12.77 -18.86
C THR A 356 -6.37 -12.81 -20.06
N LEU A 357 -5.78 -11.67 -20.46
CA LEU A 357 -4.75 -11.66 -21.52
C LEU A 357 -3.49 -12.40 -21.08
N ALA A 358 -3.01 -12.17 -19.85
CA ALA A 358 -1.85 -12.89 -19.32
C ALA A 358 -2.10 -14.40 -19.19
N ASP A 359 -3.31 -14.82 -18.82
CA ASP A 359 -3.67 -16.24 -18.75
C ASP A 359 -3.81 -16.88 -20.15
N LEU A 360 -4.24 -16.11 -21.16
CA LEU A 360 -4.34 -16.56 -22.56
C LEU A 360 -2.99 -16.60 -23.30
N ASP A 361 -1.97 -15.87 -22.84
CA ASP A 361 -0.65 -15.81 -23.50
C ASP A 361 -0.06 -17.20 -23.77
N ALA A 362 -0.17 -18.12 -22.81
CA ALA A 362 0.37 -19.47 -22.92
C ALA A 362 -0.27 -20.31 -24.04
N ALA A 363 -1.45 -19.90 -24.52
CA ALA A 363 -2.14 -20.55 -25.63
C ALA A 363 -1.77 -19.96 -27.01
N VAL A 364 -1.15 -18.78 -27.05
CA VAL A 364 -0.87 -18.05 -28.29
C VAL A 364 0.58 -18.22 -28.72
N VAL A 365 0.78 -18.70 -29.95
CA VAL A 365 2.10 -18.81 -30.60
C VAL A 365 2.59 -17.43 -31.05
N GLU A 366 1.74 -16.66 -31.73
CA GLU A 366 2.10 -15.34 -32.27
C GLU A 366 0.85 -14.47 -32.52
N THR A 367 1.04 -13.14 -32.48
CA THR A 367 0.05 -12.16 -32.96
C THR A 367 0.42 -11.71 -34.37
N ARG A 368 -0.50 -11.90 -35.32
CA ARG A 368 -0.27 -11.68 -36.77
C ARG A 368 -0.75 -10.31 -37.26
N GLY A 369 -1.66 -9.68 -36.53
CA GLY A 369 -2.23 -8.38 -36.90
C GLY A 369 -3.30 -7.92 -35.94
N PHE A 370 -3.80 -6.71 -36.16
CA PHE A 370 -4.85 -6.14 -35.33
C PHE A 370 -5.78 -5.21 -36.12
N ILE A 371 -6.99 -5.02 -35.59
CA ILE A 371 -7.92 -3.96 -35.97
C ILE A 371 -8.44 -3.32 -34.69
N ARG A 372 -8.30 -2.00 -34.59
CA ARG A 372 -8.83 -1.24 -33.48
C ARG A 372 -10.12 -0.54 -33.89
N TYR A 373 -11.16 -0.67 -33.06
CA TYR A 373 -12.46 -0.07 -33.27
C TYR A 373 -12.77 0.93 -32.16
N ARG A 374 -13.37 2.06 -32.53
CA ARG A 374 -14.06 2.95 -31.61
C ARG A 374 -15.52 2.53 -31.55
N VAL A 375 -16.06 2.43 -30.34
CA VAL A 375 -17.48 2.11 -30.12
C VAL A 375 -18.21 3.39 -29.76
N GLU A 376 -19.31 3.66 -30.44
CA GLU A 376 -20.17 4.83 -30.21
C GLU A 376 -21.65 4.40 -30.19
N GLY A 377 -22.49 5.14 -29.47
CA GLY A 377 -23.95 4.93 -29.50
C GLY A 377 -24.45 3.67 -28.80
N LEU A 378 -23.73 3.10 -27.82
CA LEU A 378 -24.17 1.88 -27.13
C LEU A 378 -25.40 2.08 -26.21
N GLU A 379 -25.82 3.32 -25.97
CA GLU A 379 -26.97 3.66 -25.12
C GLU A 379 -28.31 3.40 -25.81
N ASP A 380 -28.35 3.31 -27.14
CA ASP A 380 -29.54 3.04 -27.94
C ASP A 380 -29.27 1.88 -28.93
N ASP A 381 -30.08 0.82 -28.81
CA ASP A 381 -29.80 -0.53 -29.32
C ASP A 381 -29.71 -0.61 -30.85
N ASP A 382 -30.33 0.37 -31.54
CA ASP A 382 -30.37 0.51 -32.99
C ASP A 382 -29.31 1.48 -33.57
N THR A 383 -28.55 2.20 -32.73
CA THR A 383 -27.57 3.22 -33.17
C THR A 383 -26.11 2.86 -32.89
N ALA A 384 -25.85 1.73 -32.21
CA ALA A 384 -24.50 1.34 -31.84
C ALA A 384 -23.61 1.05 -33.06
N THR A 385 -22.44 1.69 -33.13
CA THR A 385 -21.48 1.54 -34.23
C THR A 385 -20.07 1.17 -33.77
N ALA A 386 -19.31 0.51 -34.64
CA ALA A 386 -17.89 0.20 -34.49
C ALA A 386 -17.09 0.76 -35.67
N LEU A 387 -16.47 1.92 -35.46
CA LEU A 387 -15.66 2.61 -36.47
C LEU A 387 -14.21 2.16 -36.39
N VAL A 388 -13.60 1.82 -37.53
CA VAL A 388 -12.18 1.42 -37.56
C VAL A 388 -11.30 2.64 -37.29
N VAL A 389 -10.44 2.54 -36.28
CA VAL A 389 -9.47 3.58 -35.89
C VAL A 389 -8.10 3.31 -36.51
N ASP A 390 -7.65 2.06 -36.44
CA ASP A 390 -6.33 1.66 -36.95
C ASP A 390 -6.28 0.17 -37.29
N ARG A 391 -5.35 -0.24 -38.16
CA ARG A 391 -5.12 -1.62 -38.59
C ARG A 391 -3.64 -1.91 -38.81
N GLY A 392 -3.17 -3.05 -38.32
CA GLY A 392 -1.77 -3.47 -38.43
C GLY A 392 -1.57 -4.94 -38.80
N GLY A 393 -0.36 -5.27 -39.24
CA GLY A 393 0.01 -6.63 -39.66
C GLY A 393 -0.82 -7.13 -40.84
N ILE A 394 -1.25 -8.40 -40.79
CA ILE A 394 -2.06 -9.01 -41.85
C ILE A 394 -3.41 -8.29 -42.07
N SER A 395 -3.88 -7.46 -41.12
CA SER A 395 -5.14 -6.72 -41.24
C SER A 395 -5.13 -5.60 -42.27
N ARG A 396 -3.96 -5.12 -42.70
CA ARG A 396 -3.86 -4.00 -43.65
C ARG A 396 -4.41 -4.33 -45.04
N SER A 397 -4.33 -5.59 -45.45
CA SER A 397 -4.76 -6.07 -46.76
C SER A 397 -6.11 -6.79 -46.73
N LEU A 398 -6.82 -6.79 -45.58
CA LEU A 398 -8.08 -7.52 -45.42
C LEU A 398 -9.29 -6.59 -45.45
N PRO A 399 -10.32 -6.88 -46.25
CA PRO A 399 -11.58 -6.15 -46.18
C PRO A 399 -12.24 -6.39 -44.82
N SER A 400 -12.64 -5.33 -44.11
CA SER A 400 -13.48 -5.47 -42.89
C SER A 400 -14.94 -5.25 -43.25
N ARG A 401 -15.85 -6.05 -42.67
CA ARG A 401 -17.29 -5.83 -42.77
C ARG A 401 -17.70 -4.42 -42.33
N THR A 402 -17.02 -3.90 -41.30
CA THR A 402 -17.28 -2.55 -40.75
C THR A 402 -16.89 -1.42 -41.69
N ASP A 403 -16.10 -1.69 -42.74
CA ASP A 403 -15.79 -0.70 -43.76
C ASP A 403 -17.01 -0.42 -44.66
N ARG A 404 -18.00 -1.33 -44.69
CA ARG A 404 -19.24 -1.21 -45.47
C ARG A 404 -20.49 -0.99 -44.62
N ASP A 405 -20.53 -1.57 -43.42
CA ASP A 405 -21.64 -1.43 -42.47
C ASP A 405 -21.07 -1.28 -41.04
N PRO A 406 -21.06 -0.05 -40.48
CA PRO A 406 -20.47 0.22 -39.17
C PRO A 406 -21.34 -0.30 -38.02
N THR A 407 -22.53 -0.86 -38.27
CA THR A 407 -23.44 -1.32 -37.21
C THR A 407 -22.79 -2.40 -36.34
N LEU A 408 -22.79 -2.16 -35.04
CA LEU A 408 -22.21 -3.04 -34.03
C LEU A 408 -23.10 -4.27 -33.84
N ARG A 409 -22.68 -5.41 -34.40
CA ARG A 409 -23.42 -6.69 -34.33
C ARG A 409 -22.50 -7.88 -34.02
N GLY A 410 -23.11 -8.97 -33.57
CA GLY A 410 -22.42 -10.25 -33.32
C GLY A 410 -21.41 -10.19 -32.17
N SER A 411 -20.25 -10.84 -32.35
CA SER A 411 -19.21 -10.96 -31.32
C SER A 411 -18.67 -9.62 -30.83
N LYS A 412 -18.60 -8.59 -31.68
CA LYS A 412 -18.18 -7.23 -31.28
C LYS A 412 -19.19 -6.58 -30.34
N ARG A 413 -20.49 -6.70 -30.62
CA ARG A 413 -21.56 -6.20 -29.73
C ARG A 413 -21.54 -6.91 -28.38
N LYS A 414 -21.38 -8.23 -28.40
CA LYS A 414 -21.24 -9.05 -27.19
C LYS A 414 -20.09 -8.57 -26.30
N VAL A 415 -18.91 -8.33 -26.89
CA VAL A 415 -17.73 -7.86 -26.16
C VAL A 415 -17.91 -6.46 -25.60
N ALA A 416 -18.54 -5.55 -26.34
CA ALA A 416 -18.85 -4.21 -25.85
C ALA A 416 -19.80 -4.24 -24.64
N LEU A 417 -20.84 -5.07 -24.68
CA LEU A 417 -21.84 -5.19 -23.60
C LEU A 417 -21.28 -5.92 -22.37
N GLU A 418 -20.68 -7.09 -22.56
CA GLU A 418 -20.16 -7.91 -21.48
C GLU A 418 -18.90 -7.31 -20.85
N LYS A 419 -18.13 -6.51 -21.62
CA LYS A 419 -16.83 -5.94 -21.21
C LYS A 419 -15.82 -7.02 -20.80
N LEU A 420 -15.93 -8.18 -21.44
CA LEU A 420 -15.05 -9.34 -21.24
C LEU A 420 -14.31 -9.69 -22.53
N VAL A 421 -13.06 -10.14 -22.39
CA VAL A 421 -12.27 -10.69 -23.50
C VAL A 421 -13.00 -11.88 -24.12
N TYR A 422 -12.92 -12.01 -25.44
CA TYR A 422 -13.58 -13.08 -26.18
C TYR A 422 -12.69 -13.63 -27.29
N VAL A 423 -12.42 -14.93 -27.23
CA VAL A 423 -11.75 -15.71 -28.27
C VAL A 423 -12.81 -16.25 -29.23
N ALA A 424 -12.58 -16.12 -30.52
CA ALA A 424 -13.49 -16.59 -31.55
C ALA A 424 -12.76 -16.98 -32.84
N VAL A 425 -13.49 -17.65 -33.72
CA VAL A 425 -13.11 -17.81 -35.13
C VAL A 425 -13.87 -16.78 -35.95
N GLY A 426 -13.15 -15.94 -36.69
CA GLY A 426 -13.70 -14.98 -37.62
C GLY A 426 -14.46 -15.67 -38.76
N TYR A 427 -15.31 -14.92 -39.46
CA TYR A 427 -16.02 -15.43 -40.64
C TYR A 427 -15.08 -15.89 -41.76
N ASP A 428 -13.82 -15.42 -41.74
CA ASP A 428 -12.74 -15.77 -42.64
C ASP A 428 -11.94 -17.00 -42.17
N GLY A 429 -12.43 -17.71 -41.15
CA GLY A 429 -11.82 -18.91 -40.59
C GLY A 429 -10.62 -18.64 -39.67
N ARG A 430 -10.33 -17.38 -39.35
CA ARG A 430 -9.12 -17.01 -38.58
C ARG A 430 -9.39 -16.88 -37.10
N SER A 431 -8.45 -17.34 -36.30
CA SER A 431 -8.48 -17.17 -34.84
C SER A 431 -8.29 -15.71 -34.45
N ILE A 432 -9.21 -15.20 -33.63
CA ILE A 432 -9.20 -13.82 -33.16
C ILE A 432 -9.42 -13.73 -31.65
N ILE A 433 -8.83 -12.70 -31.04
CA ILE A 433 -9.10 -12.28 -29.66
C ILE A 433 -9.67 -10.87 -29.70
N LEU A 434 -10.88 -10.69 -29.18
CA LEU A 434 -11.54 -9.40 -29.02
C LEU A 434 -11.33 -8.90 -27.60
N VAL A 435 -10.74 -7.72 -27.47
CA VAL A 435 -10.35 -7.09 -26.20
C VAL A 435 -11.15 -5.80 -26.04
N PRO A 436 -11.98 -5.66 -24.99
CA PRO A 436 -12.75 -4.45 -24.76
C PRO A 436 -11.89 -3.33 -24.20
N GLU A 437 -12.07 -2.11 -24.71
CA GLU A 437 -11.49 -0.88 -24.19
C GLU A 437 -12.58 -0.13 -23.38
N VAL A 438 -12.40 0.01 -22.06
CA VAL A 438 -13.43 0.52 -21.13
C VAL A 438 -12.88 1.70 -20.34
N LYS A 439 -13.63 2.80 -20.24
CA LYS A 439 -13.37 3.91 -19.32
C LYS A 439 -14.62 4.30 -18.59
N ASP A 440 -14.51 4.59 -17.29
CA ASP A 440 -15.63 5.02 -16.45
C ASP A 440 -16.83 4.06 -16.57
N ASN A 441 -16.52 2.76 -16.65
CA ASN A 441 -17.48 1.67 -16.87
C ASN A 441 -18.25 1.72 -18.21
N GLN A 442 -17.83 2.54 -19.18
CA GLN A 442 -18.36 2.61 -20.53
C GLN A 442 -17.39 2.00 -21.56
N PRO A 443 -17.86 1.15 -22.48
CA PRO A 443 -17.03 0.60 -23.55
C PRO A 443 -16.77 1.68 -24.61
N THR A 444 -15.52 2.11 -24.71
CA THR A 444 -15.09 3.17 -25.64
C THR A 444 -14.47 2.62 -26.92
N GLY A 445 -14.12 1.33 -26.94
CA GLY A 445 -13.50 0.69 -28.09
C GLY A 445 -13.37 -0.82 -27.96
N ILE A 446 -12.90 -1.45 -29.04
CA ILE A 446 -12.57 -2.88 -29.08
C ILE A 446 -11.28 -3.03 -29.87
N THR A 447 -10.30 -3.73 -29.32
CA THR A 447 -9.11 -4.17 -30.05
C THR A 447 -9.29 -5.62 -30.47
N LEU A 448 -9.27 -5.89 -31.77
CA LEU A 448 -9.29 -7.23 -32.34
C LEU A 448 -7.86 -7.62 -32.68
N LEU A 449 -7.32 -8.67 -32.05
CA LEU A 449 -6.06 -9.29 -32.42
C LEU A 449 -6.31 -10.52 -33.28
N GLN A 450 -5.56 -10.67 -34.36
CA GLN A 450 -5.46 -11.94 -35.08
C GLN A 450 -4.26 -12.71 -34.53
N VAL A 451 -4.52 -13.92 -34.07
CA VAL A 451 -3.52 -14.73 -33.37
C VAL A 451 -3.41 -16.10 -34.00
N LYS A 452 -2.28 -16.77 -33.77
CA LYS A 452 -2.12 -18.21 -33.99
C LYS A 452 -2.11 -18.88 -32.62
N PHE A 453 -3.03 -19.80 -32.36
CA PHE A 453 -2.99 -20.63 -31.16
C PHE A 453 -2.03 -21.83 -31.35
N HIS A 454 -1.55 -22.40 -30.25
CA HIS A 454 -0.96 -23.73 -30.27
C HIS A 454 -2.04 -24.74 -30.66
N ASP A 455 -1.70 -25.80 -31.40
CA ASP A 455 -2.67 -26.85 -31.72
C ASP A 455 -3.01 -27.65 -30.45
N TYR A 456 -1.99 -27.96 -29.63
CA TYR A 456 -2.13 -28.69 -28.36
C TYR A 456 -1.24 -28.09 -27.27
N LEU A 457 -1.64 -28.24 -26.00
CA LEU A 457 -0.88 -27.81 -24.83
C LEU A 457 -0.78 -28.93 -23.79
N ARG A 458 0.24 -28.89 -22.95
CA ARG A 458 0.30 -29.81 -21.80
C ARG A 458 -0.92 -29.60 -20.89
N PRO A 459 -1.54 -30.67 -20.33
CA PRO A 459 -2.75 -30.57 -19.53
C PRO A 459 -2.72 -29.49 -18.44
N ALA A 460 -1.62 -29.42 -17.69
CA ALA A 460 -1.46 -28.43 -16.61
C ALA A 460 -1.47 -26.97 -17.11
N VAL A 461 -0.93 -26.72 -18.31
CA VAL A 461 -0.91 -25.39 -18.93
C VAL A 461 -2.30 -25.05 -19.45
N MET A 462 -2.95 -25.98 -20.17
CA MET A 462 -4.30 -25.78 -20.70
C MET A 462 -5.33 -25.53 -19.58
N ARG A 463 -5.20 -26.24 -18.45
CA ARG A 463 -6.00 -25.99 -17.25
C ARG A 463 -5.87 -24.54 -16.78
N GLY A 464 -4.65 -24.01 -16.70
CA GLY A 464 -4.41 -22.62 -16.32
C GLY A 464 -5.09 -21.62 -17.27
N VAL A 465 -4.96 -21.86 -18.57
CA VAL A 465 -5.62 -21.04 -19.61
C VAL A 465 -7.15 -21.04 -19.43
N LEU A 466 -7.77 -22.22 -19.25
CA LEU A 466 -9.23 -22.34 -19.09
C LEU A 466 -9.75 -21.78 -17.75
N GLN A 467 -8.92 -21.77 -16.70
CA GLN A 467 -9.27 -21.13 -15.43
C GLN A 467 -9.28 -19.60 -15.57
N GLY A 468 -8.30 -19.04 -16.28
CA GLY A 468 -8.17 -17.60 -16.50
C GLY A 468 -9.12 -17.02 -17.56
N TYR A 469 -9.61 -17.86 -18.46
CA TYR A 469 -10.51 -17.47 -19.54
C TYR A 469 -11.96 -17.91 -19.28
N ARG A 470 -12.80 -16.94 -18.87
CA ARG A 470 -14.26 -17.08 -18.66
C ARG A 470 -14.67 -18.28 -17.78
N GLU A 471 -13.83 -18.63 -16.80
CA GLU A 471 -14.05 -19.72 -15.84
C GLU A 471 -14.42 -21.07 -16.52
N ARG A 472 -13.98 -21.27 -17.77
CA ARG A 472 -14.37 -22.41 -18.60
C ARG A 472 -13.94 -23.75 -18.01
N TYR A 473 -12.84 -23.78 -17.26
CA TYR A 473 -12.40 -25.01 -16.60
C TYR A 473 -13.43 -25.52 -15.60
N ALA A 474 -13.93 -24.65 -14.72
CA ALA A 474 -14.92 -25.03 -13.71
C ALA A 474 -16.22 -25.48 -14.39
N ALA A 475 -16.71 -24.71 -15.36
CA ALA A 475 -17.91 -25.06 -16.12
C ALA A 475 -17.79 -26.41 -16.85
N LEU A 476 -16.65 -26.69 -17.48
CA LEU A 476 -16.40 -27.96 -18.18
C LEU A 476 -16.31 -29.12 -17.21
N ARG A 477 -15.57 -28.98 -16.11
CA ARG A 477 -15.46 -30.01 -15.09
C ARG A 477 -16.84 -30.35 -14.53
N ASP A 478 -17.61 -29.33 -14.13
CA ASP A 478 -18.91 -29.51 -13.53
C ASP A 478 -19.86 -30.22 -14.51
N MET A 479 -19.91 -29.80 -15.78
CA MET A 479 -20.69 -30.44 -16.85
C MET A 479 -20.28 -31.89 -17.11
N VAL A 480 -18.99 -32.21 -17.12
CA VAL A 480 -18.51 -33.59 -17.31
C VAL A 480 -18.89 -34.45 -16.11
N THR A 481 -18.76 -33.92 -14.89
CA THR A 481 -19.09 -34.66 -13.66
C THR A 481 -20.59 -34.89 -13.45
N GLU A 482 -21.45 -34.29 -14.27
CA GLU A 482 -22.87 -34.65 -14.32
C GLU A 482 -23.09 -36.04 -14.93
N THR A 483 -22.24 -36.47 -15.87
CA THR A 483 -22.39 -37.75 -16.58
C THR A 483 -21.27 -38.75 -16.29
N GLU A 484 -20.07 -38.29 -15.98
CA GLU A 484 -18.89 -39.12 -15.76
C GLU A 484 -18.44 -39.09 -14.28
N PRO A 485 -17.96 -40.20 -13.71
CA PRO A 485 -17.60 -40.28 -12.29
C PRO A 485 -16.36 -39.45 -11.92
N THR A 486 -15.48 -39.16 -12.88
CA THR A 486 -14.27 -38.36 -12.66
C THR A 486 -13.95 -37.48 -13.88
N PHE A 487 -13.38 -36.30 -13.61
CA PHE A 487 -12.88 -35.44 -14.67
C PHE A 487 -11.44 -35.82 -15.02
N ARG A 488 -11.25 -36.41 -16.20
CA ARG A 488 -9.93 -36.77 -16.74
C ARG A 488 -9.18 -35.53 -17.23
N GLU A 489 -8.33 -34.94 -16.38
CA GLU A 489 -7.54 -33.75 -16.74
C GLU A 489 -6.56 -34.01 -17.89
N ASP A 490 -6.10 -35.25 -18.06
CA ASP A 490 -5.15 -35.64 -19.11
C ASP A 490 -5.69 -35.41 -20.53
N LEU A 491 -7.00 -35.57 -20.74
CA LEU A 491 -7.67 -35.33 -22.03
C LEU A 491 -7.59 -33.87 -22.50
N LEU A 492 -7.33 -32.92 -21.60
CA LEU A 492 -7.09 -31.52 -21.99
C LEU A 492 -5.87 -31.36 -22.90
N GLY A 493 -4.92 -32.32 -22.85
CA GLY A 493 -3.74 -32.29 -23.71
C GLY A 493 -3.95 -32.85 -25.11
N ASP A 494 -5.02 -33.62 -25.31
CA ASP A 494 -5.31 -34.32 -26.56
C ASP A 494 -6.32 -33.57 -27.45
N LEU A 495 -6.90 -32.48 -26.93
CA LEU A 495 -7.90 -31.67 -27.62
C LEU A 495 -7.28 -30.38 -28.17
N ASP A 496 -7.83 -29.93 -29.30
CA ASP A 496 -7.42 -28.69 -29.94
C ASP A 496 -7.69 -27.49 -29.03
N VAL A 497 -6.69 -26.62 -28.87
CA VAL A 497 -6.77 -25.45 -27.98
C VAL A 497 -7.87 -24.48 -28.41
N LEU A 498 -8.05 -24.27 -29.71
CA LEU A 498 -9.07 -23.36 -30.23
C LEU A 498 -10.47 -23.93 -29.99
N GLU A 499 -10.66 -25.24 -30.17
CA GLU A 499 -11.91 -25.93 -29.78
C GLU A 499 -12.21 -25.73 -28.29
N LEU A 500 -11.22 -25.98 -27.42
CA LEU A 500 -11.37 -25.81 -25.96
C LEU A 500 -11.75 -24.37 -25.56
N LEU A 501 -11.30 -23.36 -26.30
CA LEU A 501 -11.59 -21.95 -26.05
C LEU A 501 -12.92 -21.48 -26.67
N THR A 502 -13.39 -22.10 -27.75
CA THR A 502 -14.50 -21.55 -28.56
C THR A 502 -15.78 -22.40 -28.57
N LEU A 503 -15.70 -23.72 -28.45
CA LEU A 503 -16.88 -24.57 -28.48
C LEU A 503 -17.76 -24.38 -27.22
N PRO A 504 -19.08 -24.60 -27.31
CA PRO A 504 -19.93 -24.65 -26.13
C PRO A 504 -19.45 -25.71 -25.13
N VAL A 505 -19.55 -25.40 -23.83
CA VAL A 505 -19.09 -26.32 -22.76
C VAL A 505 -19.80 -27.68 -22.82
N VAL A 506 -21.08 -27.69 -23.18
CA VAL A 506 -21.88 -28.92 -23.35
C VAL A 506 -21.32 -29.81 -24.47
N GLU A 507 -20.86 -29.22 -25.56
CA GLU A 507 -20.28 -29.96 -26.69
C GLU A 507 -18.89 -30.51 -26.34
N LEU A 508 -18.07 -29.70 -25.64
CA LEU A 508 -16.77 -30.14 -25.14
C LEU A 508 -16.88 -31.29 -24.14
N ALA A 509 -17.88 -31.25 -23.25
CA ALA A 509 -18.09 -32.30 -22.26
C ALA A 509 -18.38 -33.66 -22.91
N ALA A 510 -18.95 -33.69 -24.13
CA ALA A 510 -19.15 -34.93 -24.87
C ALA A 510 -17.83 -35.66 -25.18
N ARG A 511 -16.69 -34.94 -25.26
CA ARG A 511 -15.35 -35.52 -25.49
C ARG A 511 -14.84 -36.35 -24.29
N TRP A 512 -15.48 -36.22 -23.12
CA TRP A 512 -15.15 -37.00 -21.92
C TRP A 512 -15.99 -38.26 -21.78
N ARG A 513 -17.00 -38.47 -22.65
CA ARG A 513 -17.82 -39.69 -22.61
C ARG A 513 -16.99 -40.89 -23.01
N SER A 514 -16.97 -41.92 -22.18
CA SER A 514 -16.46 -43.22 -22.60
C SER A 514 -17.38 -43.79 -23.69
N GLU A 515 -16.85 -44.17 -24.86
CA GLU A 515 -17.61 -44.97 -25.82
C GLU A 515 -18.10 -46.25 -25.14
N THR A 516 -19.42 -46.37 -24.91
CA THR A 516 -20.04 -47.68 -24.75
C THR A 516 -20.03 -48.36 -26.12
N PRO A 517 -19.39 -49.52 -26.30
CA PRO A 517 -19.57 -50.31 -27.50
C PRO A 517 -21.03 -50.77 -27.59
N ASP A 518 -21.53 -50.83 -28.83
CA ASP A 518 -22.83 -51.38 -29.22
C ASP A 518 -23.31 -52.55 -28.35
N ALA A 519 -24.55 -52.46 -27.87
CA ALA A 519 -25.36 -53.63 -27.55
C ALA A 519 -26.45 -53.79 -28.63
N MET A 520 -26.03 -54.24 -29.82
CA MET A 520 -26.83 -55.13 -30.65
C MET A 520 -26.60 -56.57 -30.17
N SER A 521 -27.52 -57.09 -29.35
CA SER A 521 -28.04 -58.48 -29.36
C SER A 521 -29.06 -58.68 -28.25
#